data_AF-A0A815Y066-F1
#
_entry.id   AF-A0A815Y066-F1
#
_cell.length_a   1.000
_cell.length_b   1.000
_cell.length_c   1.000
_cell.angle_alpha   90.00
_cell.angle_beta   90.00
_cell.angle_gamma   90.00
#
_symmetry.space_group_name_H-M   'P 1'
#
loop_
_entity.id
_entity.type
_entity.pdbx_description
1 polymer ?
#
loop_
_entity_poly.entity_id
_entity_poly.type
_entity_poly.pdbx_seq_one_letter_code
_entity_poly.pdbx_strand_id
1 'polypeptide(L)'
;MTCEYYGRYIDDVFMTWNKSENALKQILENANTSHPNIKLEYKIGQSLPFLDILLTNINGTLSTSIYHKPAAEPYVVPFISDHPRHVFDNIVQTSLRRAIKYSSSFQSFNDERRFIKSTFLYNGYSFSFIDKTFQKFFSGCISSRSFLPFLNNEKQFSEMHHALSGQPSRQQSQVEMRIATLTTDNEHLIKESDNKQEFTIQGNKKQNEFQNKLIIHYTHENRFDTSYNNEFKSSI
;
A
#
# COMPACT_ATOMS: atom_id res chain seq x y z
N MET A 1 24.27 8.73 1.04
CA MET A 1 23.07 8.85 1.91
C MET A 1 22.53 7.45 2.10
N THR A 2 22.11 7.01 3.27
CA THR A 2 21.45 5.68 3.37
C THR A 2 20.12 5.85 4.06
N CYS A 3 19.19 6.36 3.27
CA CYS A 3 17.77 6.11 3.42
C CYS A 3 17.53 4.66 2.98
N GLU A 4 16.94 3.83 3.83
CA GLU A 4 16.67 2.42 3.49
C GLU A 4 15.37 2.26 2.69
N TYR A 5 14.41 3.15 2.94
CA TYR A 5 13.13 3.17 2.27
C TYR A 5 12.77 4.60 1.88
N TYR A 6 12.48 4.82 0.61
CA TYR A 6 11.93 6.06 0.08
C TYR A 6 10.71 5.72 -0.78
N GLY A 7 9.60 6.40 -0.50
CA GLY A 7 8.36 6.26 -1.27
C GLY A 7 7.71 7.62 -1.48
N ARG A 8 7.06 7.78 -2.63
CA ARG A 8 6.34 9.01 -2.98
C ARG A 8 4.96 8.66 -3.53
N TYR A 9 3.94 9.41 -3.11
CA TYR A 9 2.59 9.37 -3.66
C TYR A 9 2.15 10.79 -3.99
N ILE A 10 2.10 11.13 -5.29
CA ILE A 10 1.80 12.49 -5.78
C ILE A 10 2.75 13.51 -5.12
N ASP A 11 2.27 14.30 -4.16
CA ASP A 11 3.04 15.33 -3.47
C ASP A 11 3.56 14.86 -2.11
N ASP A 12 3.07 13.71 -1.61
CA ASP A 12 3.44 13.16 -0.32
C ASP A 12 4.69 12.27 -0.43
N VAL A 13 5.66 12.49 0.45
CA VAL A 13 6.90 11.71 0.53
C VAL A 13 7.03 11.06 1.90
N PHE A 14 7.42 9.80 1.92
CA PHE A 14 7.82 9.09 3.13
C PHE A 14 9.22 8.51 2.95
N MET A 15 10.06 8.65 3.97
CA MET A 15 11.38 8.06 3.95
C MET A 15 11.86 7.64 5.34
N THR A 16 12.71 6.62 5.40
CA THR A 16 13.44 6.23 6.60
C THR A 16 14.84 6.85 6.60
N TRP A 17 15.38 7.08 7.80
CA TRP A 17 16.68 7.74 7.96
C TRP A 17 17.48 7.11 9.09
N ASN A 18 18.71 6.69 8.78
CA ASN A 18 19.59 5.98 9.71
C ASN A 18 20.73 6.84 10.27
N LYS A 19 20.79 8.13 9.93
CA LYS A 19 21.76 9.07 10.52
C LYS A 19 21.10 9.95 11.56
N SER A 20 21.86 10.91 12.11
CA SER A 20 21.31 11.87 13.06
C SER A 20 20.16 12.67 12.45
N GLU A 21 19.18 12.99 13.29
CA GLU A 21 18.06 13.87 12.94
C GLU A 21 18.54 15.25 12.49
N ASN A 22 19.62 15.77 13.08
CA ASN A 22 20.20 17.06 12.69
C ASN A 22 20.71 17.05 11.24
N ALA A 23 21.37 15.98 10.81
CA ALA A 23 21.81 15.85 9.42
C ALA A 23 20.61 15.79 8.46
N LEU A 24 19.50 15.17 8.88
CA LEU A 24 18.27 15.16 8.10
C LEU A 24 17.64 16.56 7.99
N LYS A 25 17.54 17.28 9.11
CA LYS A 25 17.00 18.65 9.13
C LYS A 25 17.79 19.58 8.21
N GLN A 26 19.11 19.52 8.22
CA GLN A 26 19.95 20.31 7.32
C GLN A 26 19.65 20.03 5.85
N ILE A 27 19.44 18.77 5.47
CA ILE A 27 19.09 18.41 4.09
C ILE A 27 17.71 18.96 3.72
N LEU A 28 16.72 18.84 4.62
CA LEU A 28 15.36 19.32 4.40
C LEU A 28 15.29 20.85 4.33
N GLU A 29 16.06 21.56 5.16
CA GLU A 29 16.19 23.01 5.13
C GLU A 29 16.83 23.48 3.82
N ASN A 30 17.89 22.82 3.37
CA ASN A 30 18.51 23.12 2.06
C ASN A 30 17.57 22.81 0.88
N ALA A 31 16.76 21.76 0.98
CA ALA A 31 15.74 21.48 -0.03
C ALA A 31 14.69 22.60 -0.07
N ASN A 32 14.30 23.13 1.09
CA ASN A 32 13.37 24.25 1.21
C ASN A 32 13.90 25.60 0.69
N THR A 33 15.21 25.76 0.51
CA THR A 33 15.78 26.97 -0.12
C THR A 33 15.91 26.84 -1.63
N SER A 34 15.68 25.65 -2.20
CA SER A 34 15.93 25.38 -3.62
C SER A 34 14.94 26.08 -4.56
N HIS A 35 13.72 26.40 -4.10
CA HIS A 35 12.73 27.09 -4.91
C HIS A 35 11.87 28.07 -4.09
N PRO A 36 11.72 29.34 -4.50
CA PRO A 36 11.07 30.38 -3.69
C PRO A 36 9.59 30.11 -3.42
N ASN A 37 8.92 29.37 -4.31
CA ASN A 37 7.47 29.11 -4.23
C ASN A 37 7.11 27.69 -3.77
N ILE A 38 8.09 26.81 -3.51
CA ILE A 38 7.83 25.43 -3.07
C ILE A 38 8.41 25.26 -1.68
N LYS A 39 7.55 24.93 -0.71
CA LYS A 39 7.95 24.61 0.67
C LYS A 39 7.53 23.19 0.99
N LEU A 40 8.50 22.37 1.38
CA LEU A 40 8.33 21.06 1.95
C LEU A 40 7.93 21.20 3.41
N GLU A 41 6.69 20.84 3.71
CA GLU A 41 6.27 20.56 5.08
C GLU A 41 6.71 19.13 5.44
N TYR A 42 7.42 18.98 6.55
CA TYR A 42 7.91 17.67 6.98
C TYR A 42 7.65 17.43 8.47
N LYS A 43 7.47 16.16 8.81
CA LYS A 43 7.39 15.67 10.19
C LYS A 43 8.41 14.56 10.36
N ILE A 44 9.14 14.60 11.46
CA ILE A 44 10.13 13.59 11.82
C ILE A 44 9.70 13.00 13.16
N GLY A 45 9.70 11.68 13.25
CA GLY A 45 9.26 10.99 14.44
C GLY A 45 9.34 9.49 14.28
N GLN A 46 9.26 8.79 15.42
CA GLN A 46 9.20 7.33 15.46
C GLN A 46 7.85 6.80 14.95
N SER A 47 6.77 7.53 15.22
CA SER A 47 5.41 7.22 14.76
C SER A 47 4.85 8.41 14.00
N LEU A 48 4.48 8.20 12.73
CA LEU A 48 3.97 9.26 11.87
C LEU A 48 2.80 8.75 11.01
N PRO A 49 1.72 9.55 10.88
CA PRO A 49 0.71 9.25 9.87
C PRO A 49 1.26 9.56 8.47
N PHE A 50 0.97 8.68 7.53
CA PHE A 50 1.22 8.87 6.11
C PHE A 50 -0.01 8.39 5.35
N LEU A 51 -0.70 9.30 4.65
CA LEU A 51 -2.01 9.02 4.04
C LEU A 51 -2.99 8.41 5.07
N ASP A 52 -3.43 7.19 4.80
CA ASP A 52 -4.43 6.40 5.51
C ASP A 52 -3.84 5.44 6.55
N ILE A 53 -2.51 5.47 6.74
CA ILE A 53 -1.76 4.54 7.59
C ILE A 53 -0.93 5.27 8.64
N LEU A 54 -0.80 4.66 9.81
CA LEU A 54 0.12 5.06 10.87
C LEU A 54 1.35 4.15 10.78
N LEU A 55 2.49 4.75 10.54
CA LEU A 55 3.78 4.08 10.46
C LEU A 55 4.50 4.25 11.78
N THR A 56 4.93 3.16 12.40
CA THR A 56 5.69 3.18 13.66
C THR A 56 6.95 2.36 13.52
N ASN A 57 8.10 2.98 13.76
CA ASN A 57 9.38 2.29 13.83
C ASN A 57 9.55 1.62 15.19
N ILE A 58 9.52 0.30 15.22
CA ILE A 58 9.77 -0.53 16.39
C ILE A 58 11.16 -1.15 16.23
N ASN A 59 12.18 -0.53 16.81
CA ASN A 59 13.56 -1.03 16.84
C ASN A 59 14.12 -1.40 15.45
N GLY A 60 13.88 -0.57 14.45
CA GLY A 60 14.31 -0.79 13.06
C GLY A 60 13.32 -1.57 12.21
N THR A 61 12.23 -2.08 12.80
CA THR A 61 11.14 -2.73 12.06
C THR A 61 9.96 -1.77 11.90
N LEU A 62 9.54 -1.56 10.66
CA LEU A 62 8.40 -0.70 10.37
C LEU A 62 7.08 -1.47 10.58
N SER A 63 6.28 -1.02 11.55
CA SER A 63 4.95 -1.53 11.83
C SER A 63 3.90 -0.57 11.30
N THR A 64 2.82 -1.12 10.72
CA THR A 64 1.70 -0.37 10.14
C THR A 64 0.40 -0.66 10.88
N SER A 65 -0.43 0.37 11.01
CA SER A 65 -1.84 0.27 11.35
C SER A 65 -2.64 1.30 10.56
N ILE A 66 -3.96 1.24 10.62
CA ILE A 66 -4.80 2.31 10.04
C ILE A 66 -4.69 3.56 10.91
N TYR A 67 -4.57 4.72 10.25
CA TYR A 67 -4.63 6.02 10.91
C TYR A 67 -6.02 6.63 10.79
N HIS A 68 -6.59 7.02 11.94
CA HIS A 68 -7.81 7.81 12.03
C HIS A 68 -7.47 9.20 12.57
N LYS A 69 -7.87 10.25 11.86
CA LYS A 69 -7.66 11.62 12.33
C LYS A 69 -8.47 11.84 13.62
N PRO A 70 -7.85 12.30 14.74
CA PRO A 70 -8.54 12.43 16.02
C PRO A 70 -9.79 13.31 16.01
N ALA A 71 -9.82 14.32 15.13
CA ALA A 71 -10.95 15.24 14.97
C ALA A 71 -11.94 14.81 13.87
N ALA A 72 -11.69 13.71 13.15
CA ALA A 72 -12.61 13.23 12.13
C ALA A 72 -13.70 12.37 12.77
N GLU A 73 -14.95 12.68 12.45
CA GLU A 73 -16.06 11.81 12.81
C GLU A 73 -15.96 10.49 12.02
N PRO A 74 -16.32 9.36 12.63
CA PRO A 74 -16.38 8.06 11.96
C PRO A 74 -17.60 8.00 11.04
N TYR A 75 -17.59 8.81 9.98
CA TYR A 75 -18.68 8.89 9.03
C TYR A 75 -18.50 7.87 7.91
N VAL A 76 -19.56 7.10 7.67
CA VAL A 76 -19.73 6.30 6.45
C VAL A 76 -21.13 6.56 5.91
N VAL A 77 -21.38 6.15 4.68
CA VAL A 77 -22.71 6.29 4.06
C VAL A 77 -23.81 5.73 4.99
N PRO A 78 -24.74 6.56 5.50
CA PRO A 78 -25.73 6.10 6.47
C PRO A 78 -26.64 5.02 5.90
N PHE A 79 -27.02 4.02 6.70
CA PHE A 79 -27.82 2.88 6.21
C PHE A 79 -29.23 3.27 5.73
N ILE A 80 -29.74 4.44 6.17
CA ILE A 80 -31.04 4.99 5.75
C ILE A 80 -31.02 5.68 4.38
N SER A 81 -29.85 5.86 3.78
CA SER A 81 -29.71 6.49 2.47
C SER A 81 -30.26 5.61 1.35
N ASP A 82 -30.67 6.23 0.25
CA ASP A 82 -31.25 5.55 -0.92
C ASP A 82 -30.16 4.96 -1.85
N HIS A 83 -29.36 4.05 -1.30
CA HIS A 83 -28.35 3.32 -2.08
C HIS A 83 -28.73 1.84 -2.22
N PRO A 84 -28.37 1.21 -3.36
CA PRO A 84 -28.56 -0.22 -3.53
C PRO A 84 -27.84 -1.04 -2.45
N ARG A 85 -28.42 -2.18 -2.06
CA ARG A 85 -27.89 -3.02 -0.98
C ARG A 85 -26.42 -3.42 -1.15
N HIS A 86 -26.00 -3.69 -2.38
CA HIS A 86 -24.63 -4.08 -2.69
C HIS A 86 -23.61 -2.97 -2.35
N VAL A 87 -24.00 -1.70 -2.33
CA VAL A 87 -23.12 -0.58 -1.96
C VAL A 87 -22.76 -0.71 -0.49
N PHE A 88 -23.75 -0.89 0.39
CA PHE A 88 -23.53 -1.09 1.82
C PHE A 88 -22.65 -2.32 2.11
N ASP A 89 -22.89 -3.43 1.40
CA ASP A 89 -22.05 -4.63 1.50
C ASP A 89 -20.60 -4.36 1.10
N ASN A 90 -20.39 -3.59 0.03
CA ASN A 90 -19.06 -3.28 -0.49
C ASN A 90 -18.29 -2.34 0.45
N ILE A 91 -18.94 -1.34 1.05
CA ILE A 91 -18.28 -0.42 1.98
C ILE A 91 -17.75 -1.19 3.21
N VAL A 92 -18.54 -2.12 3.75
CA VAL A 92 -18.09 -2.97 4.87
C VAL A 92 -16.92 -3.88 4.45
N GLN A 93 -17.04 -4.56 3.31
CA GLN A 93 -15.99 -5.48 2.83
C GLN A 93 -14.69 -4.76 2.48
N THR A 94 -14.77 -3.56 1.88
CA THR A 94 -13.60 -2.75 1.55
C THR A 94 -12.91 -2.22 2.80
N SER A 95 -13.67 -1.83 3.82
CA SER A 95 -13.13 -1.44 5.13
C SER A 95 -12.35 -2.58 5.78
N LEU A 96 -12.91 -3.80 5.79
CA LEU A 96 -12.22 -4.99 6.31
C LEU A 96 -10.96 -5.33 5.50
N ARG A 97 -11.05 -5.29 4.17
CA ARG A 97 -9.90 -5.56 3.29
C ARG A 97 -8.77 -4.56 3.56
N ARG A 98 -9.09 -3.28 3.75
CA ARG A 98 -8.14 -2.22 4.13
C ARG A 98 -7.51 -2.52 5.48
N ALA A 99 -8.32 -2.85 6.50
CA ALA A 99 -7.85 -3.18 7.84
C ALA A 99 -6.82 -4.31 7.83
N ILE A 100 -7.06 -5.35 7.05
CA ILE A 100 -6.14 -6.48 6.93
C ILE A 100 -4.87 -6.06 6.21
N LYS A 101 -5.01 -5.42 5.04
CA LYS A 101 -3.88 -5.08 4.18
C LYS A 101 -2.91 -4.10 4.85
N TYR A 102 -3.39 -3.19 5.67
CA TYR A 102 -2.59 -2.12 6.28
C TYR A 102 -2.25 -2.33 7.76
N SER A 103 -2.62 -3.48 8.34
CA SER A 103 -2.19 -3.84 9.68
C SER A 103 -1.01 -4.79 9.61
N SER A 104 0.08 -4.49 10.30
CA SER A 104 1.23 -5.39 10.41
C SER A 104 1.04 -6.47 11.48
N SER A 105 0.10 -6.29 12.42
CA SER A 105 -0.14 -7.23 13.51
C SER A 105 -1.62 -7.59 13.62
N PHE A 106 -1.90 -8.77 14.16
CA PHE A 106 -3.26 -9.22 14.43
C PHE A 106 -3.96 -8.33 15.47
N GLN A 107 -3.22 -7.80 16.44
CA GLN A 107 -3.76 -6.88 17.44
C GLN A 107 -4.24 -5.58 16.79
N SER A 108 -3.40 -4.94 15.97
CA SER A 108 -3.77 -3.72 15.23
C SER A 108 -5.00 -3.95 14.35
N PHE A 109 -5.06 -5.10 13.66
CA PHE A 109 -6.22 -5.49 12.88
C PHE A 109 -7.48 -5.66 13.73
N ASN A 110 -7.39 -6.29 14.90
CA ASN A 110 -8.54 -6.47 15.78
C ASN A 110 -9.07 -5.15 16.33
N ASP A 111 -8.17 -4.24 16.69
CA ASP A 111 -8.54 -2.91 17.15
C ASP A 111 -9.28 -2.15 16.04
N GLU A 112 -8.76 -2.21 14.82
CA GLU A 112 -9.40 -1.64 13.64
C GLU A 112 -10.75 -2.31 13.32
N ARG A 113 -10.83 -3.65 13.41
CA ARG A 113 -12.07 -4.41 13.19
C ARG A 113 -13.16 -3.98 14.18
N ARG A 114 -12.80 -3.73 15.45
CA ARG A 114 -13.75 -3.21 16.45
C ARG A 114 -14.16 -1.78 16.11
N PHE A 115 -13.21 -0.93 15.72
CA PHE A 115 -13.48 0.43 15.27
C PHE A 115 -14.47 0.45 14.09
N ILE A 116 -14.20 -0.34 13.06
CA ILE A 116 -15.08 -0.53 11.89
C ILE A 116 -16.50 -0.91 12.33
N LYS A 117 -16.63 -1.92 13.21
CA LYS A 117 -17.94 -2.37 13.69
C LYS A 117 -18.70 -1.25 14.41
N SER A 118 -18.02 -0.52 15.30
CA SER A 118 -18.61 0.63 16.00
C SER A 118 -19.02 1.74 15.04
N THR A 119 -18.18 2.06 14.05
CA THR A 119 -18.47 3.05 13.00
C THR A 119 -19.73 2.69 12.23
N PHE A 120 -19.89 1.45 11.76
CA PHE A 120 -21.09 1.04 11.03
C PHE A 120 -22.34 1.06 11.91
N LEU A 121 -22.25 0.64 13.18
CA LEU A 121 -23.37 0.73 14.12
C LEU A 121 -23.80 2.19 14.33
N TYR A 122 -22.84 3.11 14.50
CA TYR A 122 -23.10 4.54 14.63
C TYR A 122 -23.83 5.13 13.42
N ASN A 123 -23.53 4.63 12.21
CA ASN A 123 -24.16 5.08 10.96
C ASN A 123 -25.45 4.30 10.61
N GLY A 124 -26.06 3.60 11.58
CA GLY A 124 -27.40 3.00 11.45
C GLY A 124 -27.45 1.60 10.85
N TYR A 125 -26.31 0.94 10.66
CA TYR A 125 -26.28 -0.44 10.16
C TYR A 125 -26.69 -1.41 11.27
N SER A 126 -27.51 -2.41 10.96
CA SER A 126 -27.89 -3.41 11.96
C SER A 126 -26.74 -4.36 12.30
N PHE A 127 -26.68 -4.79 13.57
CA PHE A 127 -25.67 -5.76 14.02
C PHE A 127 -25.68 -7.04 13.19
N SER A 128 -26.88 -7.55 12.86
CA SER A 128 -27.05 -8.75 12.05
C SER A 128 -26.55 -8.59 10.63
N PHE A 129 -26.65 -7.39 10.05
CA PHE A 129 -26.08 -7.10 8.75
C PHE A 129 -24.56 -7.09 8.79
N ILE A 130 -23.97 -6.35 9.73
CA ILE A 130 -22.52 -6.24 9.87
C ILE A 130 -21.89 -7.62 10.07
N ASP A 131 -22.43 -8.42 10.99
CA ASP A 131 -21.88 -9.75 11.29
C ASP A 131 -22.03 -10.72 10.11
N LYS A 132 -23.16 -10.70 9.39
CA LYS A 132 -23.32 -11.50 8.17
C LYS A 132 -22.29 -11.10 7.11
N THR A 133 -22.04 -9.80 6.92
CA THR A 133 -21.08 -9.31 5.93
C THR A 133 -19.64 -9.63 6.34
N PHE A 134 -19.31 -9.56 7.63
CA PHE A 134 -18.03 -10.01 8.16
C PHE A 134 -17.81 -11.50 7.92
N GLN A 135 -18.80 -12.33 8.26
CA GLN A 135 -18.73 -13.79 8.05
C GLN A 135 -18.56 -14.12 6.57
N LYS A 136 -19.32 -13.47 5.68
CA LYS A 136 -19.20 -13.63 4.22
C LYS A 136 -17.82 -13.24 3.72
N PHE A 137 -17.25 -12.15 4.25
CA PHE A 137 -15.91 -11.70 3.87
C PHE A 137 -14.85 -12.74 4.27
N PHE A 138 -14.87 -13.21 5.53
CA PHE A 138 -13.88 -14.17 6.01
C PHE A 138 -14.03 -15.55 5.37
N SER A 139 -15.26 -16.01 5.12
CA SER A 139 -15.50 -17.27 4.43
C SER A 139 -15.04 -17.25 2.97
N GLY A 140 -15.14 -16.12 2.28
CA GLY A 140 -14.65 -15.96 0.91
C GLY A 140 -13.11 -15.87 0.81
N CYS A 141 -12.42 -15.45 1.87
CA CYS A 141 -10.97 -15.30 1.89
C CYS A 141 -10.23 -16.53 2.43
N ILE A 142 -10.87 -17.35 3.27
CA ILE A 142 -10.26 -18.54 3.87
C ILE A 142 -10.65 -19.78 3.04
N SER A 143 -9.70 -20.35 2.28
CA SER A 143 -9.92 -21.61 1.57
C SER A 143 -10.20 -22.76 2.55
N SER A 144 -11.48 -23.14 2.68
CA SER A 144 -12.09 -24.43 3.03
C SER A 144 -11.49 -25.35 4.13
N ARG A 145 -10.48 -24.95 4.92
CA ARG A 145 -9.84 -25.82 5.94
C ARG A 145 -9.92 -25.36 7.39
N SER A 146 -10.51 -24.20 7.70
CA SER A 146 -10.77 -23.82 9.10
C SER A 146 -12.25 -23.56 9.32
N PHE A 147 -12.82 -24.28 10.29
CA PHE A 147 -14.26 -24.37 10.56
C PHE A 147 -14.84 -23.13 11.27
N LEU A 148 -14.15 -21.98 11.23
CA LEU A 148 -14.58 -20.79 11.96
C LEU A 148 -14.67 -19.56 11.04
N PRO A 149 -15.81 -18.87 11.01
CA PRO A 149 -16.06 -17.71 10.15
C PRO A 149 -15.46 -16.41 10.73
N PHE A 150 -14.46 -16.54 11.61
CA PHE A 150 -13.87 -15.42 12.34
C PHE A 150 -12.35 -15.57 12.39
N LEU A 151 -11.64 -14.48 12.07
CA LEU A 151 -10.21 -14.36 12.34
C LEU A 151 -9.99 -14.19 13.83
N ASN A 152 -9.52 -15.27 14.45
CA ASN A 152 -9.35 -15.32 15.90
C ASN A 152 -7.90 -15.57 16.33
N ASN A 153 -6.99 -15.80 15.38
CA ASN A 153 -5.59 -16.06 15.69
C ASN A 153 -4.63 -15.41 14.69
N GLU A 154 -3.39 -15.23 15.13
CA GLU A 154 -2.33 -14.62 14.34
C GLU A 154 -2.01 -15.39 13.06
N LYS A 155 -2.10 -16.72 13.09
CA LYS A 155 -1.77 -17.56 11.92
C LYS A 155 -2.74 -17.31 10.77
N GLN A 156 -4.05 -17.34 11.04
CA GLN A 156 -5.10 -17.06 10.06
C GLN A 156 -4.98 -15.62 9.54
N PHE A 157 -4.67 -14.68 10.42
CA PHE A 157 -4.42 -13.30 10.03
C PHE A 157 -3.23 -13.19 9.07
N SER A 158 -2.09 -13.79 9.40
CA SER A 158 -0.89 -13.76 8.57
C SER A 158 -1.09 -14.40 7.19
N GLU A 159 -1.78 -15.55 7.13
CA GLU A 159 -2.14 -16.22 5.87
C GLU A 159 -2.96 -15.29 4.96
N MET A 160 -3.97 -14.64 5.54
CA MET A 160 -4.87 -13.76 4.79
C MET A 160 -4.21 -12.40 4.47
N HIS A 161 -3.41 -11.85 5.38
CA HIS A 161 -2.62 -10.65 5.15
C HIS A 161 -1.68 -10.88 3.96
N HIS A 162 -0.96 -12.00 3.94
CA HIS A 162 -0.13 -12.38 2.80
C HIS A 162 -0.94 -12.51 1.50
N ALA A 163 -2.08 -13.19 1.54
CA ALA A 163 -2.95 -13.37 0.38
C ALA A 163 -3.48 -12.04 -0.20
N LEU A 164 -3.78 -11.05 0.64
CA LEU A 164 -4.32 -9.75 0.23
C LEU A 164 -3.24 -8.72 -0.11
N SER A 165 -2.07 -8.79 0.52
CA SER A 165 -0.93 -7.90 0.24
C SER A 165 -0.34 -8.17 -1.14
N GLY A 166 -0.36 -9.43 -1.60
CA GLY A 166 0.06 -9.81 -2.95
C GLY A 166 -0.94 -9.48 -4.08
N GLN A 167 -2.15 -9.01 -3.76
CA GLN A 167 -3.13 -8.66 -4.79
C GLN A 167 -2.94 -7.20 -5.26
N PRO A 168 -2.74 -6.98 -6.58
CA PRO A 168 -2.72 -5.64 -7.13
C PRO A 168 -4.07 -4.96 -6.91
N SER A 169 -4.04 -3.67 -6.57
CA SER A 169 -5.25 -2.84 -6.57
C SER A 169 -5.87 -2.81 -7.98
N ARG A 170 -7.16 -2.49 -8.11
CA ARG A 170 -7.82 -2.39 -9.42
C ARG A 170 -7.07 -1.46 -10.39
N GLN A 171 -6.50 -0.38 -9.88
CA GLN A 171 -5.68 0.54 -10.66
C GLN A 171 -4.35 -0.12 -11.08
N GLN A 172 -3.67 -0.81 -10.15
CA GLN A 172 -2.47 -1.58 -10.49
C GLN A 172 -2.76 -2.67 -11.51
N SER A 173 -3.84 -3.43 -11.36
CA SER A 173 -4.25 -4.43 -12.36
C SER A 173 -4.54 -3.80 -13.72
N GLN A 174 -5.19 -2.63 -13.76
CA GLN A 174 -5.43 -1.92 -15.02
C GLN A 174 -4.13 -1.44 -15.67
N VAL A 175 -3.18 -0.95 -14.87
CA VAL A 175 -1.85 -0.53 -15.33
C VAL A 175 -1.05 -1.73 -15.80
N GLU A 176 -0.99 -2.82 -15.03
CA GLU A 176 -0.35 -4.08 -15.39
C GLU A 176 -0.94 -4.65 -16.68
N MET A 177 -2.28 -4.63 -16.84
CA MET A 177 -2.91 -5.04 -18.08
C MET A 177 -2.54 -4.13 -19.25
N ARG A 178 -2.49 -2.80 -19.05
CA ARG A 178 -2.05 -1.86 -20.10
C ARG A 178 -0.60 -2.07 -20.49
N ILE A 179 0.29 -2.31 -19.53
CA ILE A 179 1.69 -2.64 -19.77
C ILE A 179 1.77 -3.96 -20.54
N ALA A 180 1.04 -4.99 -20.10
CA ALA A 180 1.00 -6.29 -20.76
C ALA A 180 0.50 -6.19 -22.22
N THR A 181 -0.52 -5.38 -22.50
CA THR A 181 -0.99 -5.15 -23.88
C THR A 181 0.07 -4.43 -24.71
N LEU A 182 0.71 -3.39 -24.17
CA LEU A 182 1.78 -2.66 -24.87
C LEU A 182 3.02 -3.53 -25.13
N THR A 183 3.38 -4.43 -24.21
CA THR A 183 4.46 -5.41 -24.42
C THR A 183 4.07 -6.45 -25.46
N THR A 184 2.80 -6.87 -25.50
CA THR A 184 2.29 -7.83 -26.49
C THR A 184 2.28 -7.22 -27.89
N ASP A 185 1.92 -5.95 -28.01
CA ASP A 185 1.93 -5.19 -29.27
C ASP A 185 3.37 -4.95 -29.77
N ASN A 186 4.31 -4.66 -28.86
CA ASN A 186 5.74 -4.55 -29.19
C ASN A 186 6.36 -5.92 -29.54
N GLU A 187 5.96 -7.01 -28.89
CA GLU A 187 6.38 -8.37 -29.27
C GLU A 187 5.83 -8.78 -30.64
N HIS A 188 4.65 -8.29 -31.03
CA HIS A 188 4.12 -8.52 -32.38
C HIS A 188 4.92 -7.75 -33.44
N LEU A 189 5.41 -6.55 -33.13
CA LEU A 189 6.31 -5.78 -33.99
C LEU A 189 7.72 -6.42 -34.07
N ILE A 190 8.21 -7.01 -32.98
CA ILE A 190 9.51 -7.71 -32.94
C ILE A 190 9.43 -9.08 -33.65
N LYS A 191 8.29 -9.77 -33.61
CA LYS A 191 8.08 -11.03 -34.34
C LYS A 191 7.99 -10.87 -35.86
N GLU A 192 7.69 -9.67 -36.36
CA GLU A 192 7.83 -9.37 -37.79
C GLU A 192 9.28 -9.08 -38.21
N SER A 193 10.15 -8.68 -37.27
CA SER A 193 11.57 -8.41 -37.55
C SER A 193 12.51 -9.60 -37.33
N ASP A 194 12.18 -10.56 -36.45
CA ASP A 194 13.09 -11.65 -36.07
C ASP A 194 12.65 -13.02 -36.61
N ASN A 195 12.67 -13.15 -37.94
CA ASN A 195 12.76 -14.45 -38.60
C ASN A 195 14.22 -14.72 -38.99
N LYS A 196 15.11 -14.90 -37.99
CA LYS A 196 16.35 -15.69 -38.10
C LYS A 196 17.07 -15.85 -36.74
N GLN A 197 17.26 -17.13 -36.42
CA GLN A 197 18.27 -17.73 -35.54
C GLN A 197 17.94 -17.83 -34.04
N GLU A 198 17.44 -19.02 -33.70
CA GLU A 198 17.51 -19.67 -32.40
C GLU A 198 18.93 -19.73 -31.84
N PHE A 199 19.09 -19.51 -30.53
CA PHE A 199 20.02 -20.30 -29.72
C PHE A 199 19.56 -20.36 -28.24
N THR A 200 19.35 -21.59 -27.78
CA THR A 200 19.04 -22.03 -26.40
C THR A 200 20.24 -21.85 -25.46
N ILE A 201 20.02 -21.61 -24.16
CA ILE A 201 20.73 -22.26 -23.03
C ILE A 201 19.94 -22.07 -21.70
N GLN A 202 20.03 -23.12 -20.88
CA GLN A 202 19.28 -23.52 -19.70
C GLN A 202 19.57 -22.75 -18.40
N GLY A 203 18.52 -22.63 -17.56
CA GLY A 203 18.46 -23.10 -16.16
C GLY A 203 19.33 -22.45 -15.07
N ASN A 204 18.68 -21.92 -14.01
CA ASN A 204 18.72 -22.57 -12.68
C ASN A 204 17.83 -21.88 -11.63
N LYS A 205 17.10 -22.73 -10.89
CA LYS A 205 16.32 -22.40 -9.68
C LYS A 205 17.29 -22.13 -8.52
N LYS A 206 17.13 -21.00 -7.81
CA LYS A 206 17.66 -20.82 -6.45
C LYS A 206 16.57 -20.31 -5.51
N GLN A 207 16.64 -20.88 -4.32
CA GLN A 207 15.64 -20.93 -3.27
C GLN A 207 15.40 -19.57 -2.61
N ASN A 208 14.15 -19.38 -2.20
CA ASN A 208 13.60 -18.18 -1.59
C ASN A 208 13.97 -18.06 -0.10
N GLU A 209 14.93 -17.20 0.23
CA GLU A 209 14.98 -16.49 1.51
C GLU A 209 14.23 -15.17 1.35
N PHE A 210 12.94 -15.14 1.71
CA PHE A 210 12.19 -13.89 1.74
C PHE A 210 12.13 -13.35 3.17
N GLN A 211 13.07 -12.45 3.49
CA GLN A 211 12.90 -11.48 4.55
C GLN A 211 11.60 -10.70 4.33
N ASN A 212 10.93 -10.31 5.42
CA ASN A 212 9.77 -9.43 5.47
C ASN A 212 10.06 -8.07 4.81
N LYS A 213 10.12 -8.05 3.49
CA LYS A 213 10.31 -6.86 2.69
C LYS A 213 8.93 -6.30 2.42
N LEU A 214 8.59 -5.19 3.09
CA LEU A 214 7.48 -4.35 2.70
C LEU A 214 7.79 -3.83 1.29
N ILE A 215 7.27 -4.51 0.27
CA ILE A 215 7.44 -4.08 -1.12
C ILE A 215 6.39 -3.01 -1.40
N ILE A 216 6.82 -1.76 -1.43
CA ILE A 216 6.06 -0.67 -2.05
C ILE A 216 6.89 -0.22 -3.25
N HIS A 217 6.54 -0.71 -4.43
CA HIS A 217 6.98 -0.13 -5.69
C HIS A 217 5.87 0.78 -6.22
N TYR A 218 6.20 2.05 -6.39
CA TYR A 218 5.52 2.94 -7.34
C TYR A 218 6.58 3.78 -8.02
N THR A 219 6.74 3.56 -9.33
CA THR A 219 7.43 4.47 -10.24
C THR A 219 6.49 4.76 -11.40
N HIS A 220 6.14 6.02 -11.58
CA HIS A 220 5.83 6.57 -12.90
C HIS A 220 6.44 7.96 -12.96
N GLU A 221 7.72 8.02 -13.32
CA GLU A 221 8.32 9.24 -13.84
C GLU A 221 8.55 9.03 -15.34
N ASN A 222 7.69 9.64 -16.15
CA ASN A 222 8.04 10.14 -17.48
C ASN A 222 7.52 11.57 -17.55
N ARG A 223 8.08 12.47 -16.73
CA ARG A 223 7.75 13.91 -16.76
C ARG A 223 8.95 14.85 -16.74
N PHE A 224 10.15 14.32 -17.01
CA PHE A 224 11.28 15.15 -17.39
C PHE A 224 11.86 14.56 -18.67
N ASP A 225 11.44 15.10 -19.81
CA ASP A 225 12.15 14.91 -21.06
C ASP A 225 13.60 15.37 -20.85
N THR A 226 14.52 14.53 -21.31
CA THR A 226 15.95 14.77 -21.33
C THR A 226 16.27 15.96 -22.24
N SER A 227 16.28 17.14 -21.67
CA SER A 227 17.09 18.27 -22.14
C SER A 227 17.35 19.17 -20.94
N TYR A 228 18.60 19.60 -20.75
CA TYR A 228 19.17 20.22 -19.54
C TYR A 228 19.67 19.25 -18.46
N ASN A 229 20.84 18.65 -18.72
CA ASN A 229 21.99 18.71 -17.82
C ASN A 229 23.22 18.04 -18.47
N ASN A 230 23.75 18.68 -19.50
CA ASN A 230 25.14 18.54 -19.92
C ASN A 230 25.88 19.81 -19.51
N GLU A 231 25.90 20.16 -18.21
CA GLU A 231 26.67 21.33 -17.75
C GLU A 231 26.94 21.35 -16.24
N PHE A 232 27.18 20.18 -15.60
CA PHE A 232 27.80 20.14 -14.26
C PHE A 232 28.77 18.95 -14.16
N LYS A 233 29.74 18.91 -15.09
CA LYS A 233 31.00 18.18 -14.93
C LYS A 233 32.15 19.03 -15.50
N SER A 234 32.45 20.13 -14.85
CA SER A 234 33.82 20.64 -14.80
C SER A 234 33.97 21.58 -13.61
N SER A 235 35.06 21.35 -12.86
CA SER A 235 35.69 22.26 -11.91
C SER A 235 35.32 22.10 -10.43
N ILE A 236 36.21 21.33 -9.78
CA ILE A 236 36.73 21.43 -8.39
C ILE A 236 35.78 21.02 -7.26
#